data_AF-A0A2R3MXN9-F1
#
_entry.id   AF-A0A2R3MXN9-F1
#
_cell.length_a   1.000
_cell.length_b   1.000
_cell.length_c   1.000
_cell.angle_alpha   90.00
_cell.angle_beta   90.00
_cell.angle_gamma   90.00
#
_symmetry.space_group_name_H-M   'P 1'
#
loop_
_entity.id
_entity.type
_entity.pdbx_description
1 polymer ?
#
loop_
_entity_poly.entity_id
_entity_poly.type
_entity_poly.pdbx_seq_one_letter_code
_entity_poly.pdbx_strand_id
1 'polypeptide(L)'
;MNIAKLKIVIDPDGALAEFNKINYLGIAGTDIARLLHKKGETDEALERYTNALFYNLMRDLDLSLNISLAIASRGTKKDFREACDLIDRSIAYSDSASLEKNCYTSKLKVILLITKVLALSCLTEYESMKSTIDEAYALAKKYDDNPNNSFRNFIKFWHAKENFKPLASDDLGQSAVRSIDNFFATKPYTVQKELEENVFEAKKYWESIRKLL
;
A
#
# COMPACT_ATOMS: atom_id res chain seq x y z
N MET A 1 -7.37 -1.27 -25.38
CA MET A 1 -7.35 -2.56 -24.65
C MET A 1 -8.27 -3.61 -25.25
N ASN A 2 -9.56 -3.31 -25.51
CA ASN A 2 -10.51 -4.31 -26.04
C ASN A 2 -10.15 -4.84 -27.45
N ILE A 3 -9.61 -4.01 -28.34
CA ILE A 3 -9.15 -4.43 -29.68
C ILE A 3 -7.96 -5.40 -29.58
N ALA A 4 -6.95 -5.09 -28.77
CA ALA A 4 -5.80 -5.98 -28.55
C ALA A 4 -6.22 -7.32 -27.92
N LYS A 5 -7.22 -7.33 -27.03
CA LYS A 5 -7.79 -8.57 -26.45
C LYS A 5 -8.46 -9.47 -27.49
N LEU A 6 -9.13 -8.89 -28.48
CA LEU A 6 -9.72 -9.65 -29.60
C LEU A 6 -8.65 -10.25 -30.51
N LYS A 7 -7.50 -9.58 -30.68
CA LYS A 7 -6.37 -10.07 -31.48
C LYS A 7 -5.62 -11.24 -30.85
N ILE A 8 -5.76 -11.48 -29.54
CA ILE A 8 -5.07 -12.58 -28.82
C ILE A 8 -5.27 -13.95 -29.49
N VAL A 9 -6.42 -14.18 -30.15
CA VAL A 9 -6.75 -15.48 -30.78
C VAL A 9 -6.29 -15.54 -32.25
N ILE A 10 -6.20 -14.39 -32.92
CA ILE A 10 -6.00 -14.29 -34.37
C ILE A 10 -4.55 -13.93 -34.72
N ASP A 11 -3.95 -13.05 -33.93
CA ASP A 11 -2.59 -12.52 -34.11
C ASP A 11 -1.95 -12.26 -32.72
N PRO A 12 -1.46 -13.33 -32.05
CA PRO A 12 -0.84 -13.21 -30.73
C PRO A 12 0.40 -12.30 -30.70
N ASP A 13 1.17 -12.27 -31.79
CA ASP A 13 2.38 -11.47 -31.91
C ASP A 13 2.07 -9.98 -32.10
N GLY A 14 1.10 -9.64 -32.94
CA GLY A 14 0.60 -8.27 -33.07
C GLY A 14 -0.08 -7.78 -31.80
N ALA A 15 -0.82 -8.64 -31.10
CA ALA A 15 -1.39 -8.31 -29.79
C ALA A 15 -0.28 -8.02 -28.76
N LEU A 16 0.77 -8.83 -28.71
CA LEU A 16 1.91 -8.64 -27.82
C LEU A 16 2.64 -7.32 -28.11
N ALA A 17 2.85 -6.99 -29.39
CA ALA A 17 3.45 -5.73 -29.80
C ALA A 17 2.60 -4.51 -29.38
N GLU A 18 1.28 -4.57 -29.53
CA GLU A 18 0.37 -3.52 -29.07
C GLU A 18 0.39 -3.37 -27.55
N PHE A 19 0.32 -4.47 -26.80
CA PHE A 19 0.36 -4.43 -25.35
C PHE A 19 1.68 -3.85 -24.83
N ASN A 20 2.82 -4.23 -25.41
CA ASN A 20 4.12 -3.65 -25.03
C ASN A 20 4.17 -2.13 -25.26
N LYS A 21 3.60 -1.62 -26.36
CA LYS A 21 3.54 -0.17 -26.64
C LYS A 21 2.76 0.63 -25.61
N ILE A 22 1.77 0.01 -24.95
CA ILE A 22 0.90 0.68 -23.97
C ILE A 22 1.24 0.32 -22.53
N ASN A 23 2.26 -0.49 -22.27
CA ASN A 23 2.55 -1.04 -20.93
C ASN A 23 3.26 -0.04 -19.99
N TYR A 24 2.75 1.20 -19.91
CA TYR A 24 3.21 2.19 -18.95
C TYR A 24 2.76 1.80 -17.55
N LEU A 25 3.66 1.85 -16.57
CA LEU A 25 3.38 1.45 -15.17
C LEU A 25 2.76 0.04 -15.04
N GLY A 26 3.05 -0.86 -15.98
CA GLY A 26 2.61 -2.25 -15.93
C GLY A 26 1.13 -2.48 -16.25
N ILE A 27 0.39 -1.51 -16.82
CA ILE A 27 -1.07 -1.64 -17.05
C ILE A 27 -1.48 -2.81 -17.95
N ALA A 28 -0.58 -3.27 -18.82
CA ALA A 28 -0.82 -4.40 -19.71
C ALA A 28 -0.05 -5.67 -19.27
N GLY A 29 0.60 -5.64 -18.10
CA GLY A 29 1.52 -6.69 -17.64
C GLY A 29 0.87 -8.08 -17.59
N THR A 30 -0.36 -8.19 -17.10
CA THR A 30 -1.10 -9.46 -17.04
C THR A 30 -1.42 -10.02 -18.43
N ASP A 31 -1.80 -9.16 -19.38
CA ASP A 31 -2.14 -9.59 -20.73
C ASP A 31 -0.89 -10.00 -21.52
N ILE A 32 0.22 -9.28 -21.34
CA ILE A 32 1.56 -9.64 -21.88
C ILE A 32 2.01 -11.00 -21.33
N ALA A 33 1.96 -11.18 -20.01
CA ALA A 33 2.36 -12.42 -19.35
C ALA A 33 1.55 -13.63 -19.87
N ARG A 34 0.24 -13.46 -20.06
CA ARG A 34 -0.63 -14.51 -20.59
C ARG A 34 -0.27 -14.90 -22.03
N LEU A 35 0.09 -13.92 -22.87
CA LEU A 35 0.52 -14.17 -24.25
C LEU A 35 1.85 -14.92 -24.29
N LEU A 36 2.83 -14.50 -23.48
CA LEU A 36 4.13 -15.16 -23.36
C LEU A 36 3.97 -16.62 -22.91
N HIS A 37 3.15 -16.86 -21.88
CA HIS A 37 2.90 -18.22 -21.39
C HIS A 37 2.27 -19.11 -22.47
N LYS A 38 1.30 -18.59 -23.23
CA LYS A 38 0.67 -19.33 -24.35
C LYS A 38 1.66 -19.71 -25.46
N LYS A 39 2.73 -18.93 -25.63
CA LYS A 39 3.80 -19.19 -26.59
C LYS A 39 4.86 -20.18 -26.06
N GLY A 40 4.77 -20.60 -24.80
CA GLY A 40 5.78 -21.44 -24.15
C GLY A 40 6.93 -20.65 -23.52
N GLU A 41 6.88 -19.32 -23.53
CA GLU A 41 7.91 -18.44 -22.95
C GLU A 41 7.69 -18.29 -21.43
N THR A 42 7.79 -19.41 -20.70
CA THR A 42 7.38 -19.51 -19.30
C THR A 42 8.15 -18.59 -18.37
N ASP A 43 9.49 -18.50 -18.50
CA ASP A 43 10.31 -17.66 -17.62
C ASP A 43 9.99 -16.17 -17.79
N GLU A 44 9.82 -15.73 -19.04
CA GLU A 44 9.43 -14.34 -19.34
C GLU A 44 8.00 -14.06 -18.87
N ALA A 45 7.08 -15.02 -19.00
CA ALA A 45 5.74 -14.89 -18.47
C ALA A 45 5.74 -14.73 -16.95
N LEU A 46 6.51 -15.54 -16.22
CA LEU A 46 6.65 -15.47 -14.76
C LEU A 46 7.22 -14.12 -14.29
N GLU A 47 8.23 -13.59 -14.99
CA GLU A 47 8.75 -12.25 -14.76
C GLU A 47 7.63 -11.21 -14.89
N ARG A 48 6.87 -11.25 -15.99
CA ARG A 48 5.78 -10.29 -16.26
C ARG A 48 4.64 -10.41 -15.26
N TYR A 49 4.26 -11.63 -14.85
CA TYR A 49 3.28 -11.86 -13.79
C TYR A 49 3.76 -11.31 -12.45
N THR A 50 5.04 -11.49 -12.11
CA THR A 50 5.63 -10.94 -10.88
C THR A 50 5.56 -9.41 -10.87
N ASN A 51 5.94 -8.77 -11.98
CA ASN A 51 5.89 -7.31 -12.09
C ASN A 51 4.45 -6.79 -11.98
N ALA A 52 3.49 -7.46 -12.63
CA ALA A 52 2.07 -7.10 -12.55
C ALA A 52 1.51 -7.28 -11.13
N LEU A 53 1.85 -8.38 -10.44
CA LEU A 53 1.48 -8.62 -9.06
C LEU A 53 2.01 -7.50 -8.14
N PHE A 54 3.28 -7.13 -8.30
CA PHE A 54 3.90 -6.03 -7.57
C PHE A 54 3.12 -4.72 -7.75
N TYR A 55 2.87 -4.30 -9.00
CA TYR A 55 2.15 -3.05 -9.25
C TYR A 55 0.71 -3.07 -8.72
N ASN A 56 0.03 -4.23 -8.77
CA ASN A 56 -1.30 -4.37 -8.20
C ASN A 56 -1.28 -4.29 -6.67
N LEU A 57 -0.28 -4.85 -6.00
CA LEU A 57 -0.11 -4.72 -4.55
C LEU A 57 0.11 -3.26 -4.14
N MET A 58 0.99 -2.55 -4.84
CA MET A 58 1.25 -1.14 -4.56
C MET A 58 0.02 -0.26 -4.82
N ARG A 59 -0.72 -0.55 -5.90
CA ARG A 59 -1.98 0.12 -6.23
C ARG A 59 -3.05 -0.15 -5.16
N ASP A 60 -3.14 -1.38 -4.66
CA ASP A 60 -4.11 -1.74 -3.62
C ASP A 60 -3.85 -0.96 -2.33
N LEU A 61 -2.59 -0.84 -1.90
CA LEU A 61 -2.19 -0.06 -0.73
C LEU A 61 -2.53 1.43 -0.92
N ASP A 62 -2.18 2.00 -2.06
CA ASP A 62 -2.45 3.41 -2.40
C ASP A 62 -3.96 3.71 -2.49
N LEU A 63 -4.72 2.85 -3.18
CA LEU A 63 -6.18 2.98 -3.27
C LEU A 63 -6.84 2.84 -1.90
N SER A 64 -6.39 1.89 -1.08
CA SER A 64 -6.95 1.68 0.26
C SER A 64 -6.73 2.91 1.15
N LEU A 65 -5.53 3.51 1.11
CA LEU A 65 -5.25 4.76 1.82
C LEU A 65 -6.20 5.88 1.37
N ASN A 66 -6.25 6.17 0.07
CA ASN A 66 -7.00 7.30 -0.46
C ASN A 66 -8.52 7.12 -0.33
N ILE A 67 -9.04 5.91 -0.55
CA ILE A 67 -10.45 5.60 -0.37
C ILE A 67 -10.84 5.69 1.10
N SER A 68 -10.04 5.16 2.04
CA SER A 68 -10.34 5.26 3.47
C SER A 68 -10.39 6.71 3.94
N LEU A 69 -9.48 7.57 3.47
CA LEU A 69 -9.52 9.01 3.75
C LEU A 69 -10.80 9.66 3.18
N ALA A 70 -11.14 9.35 1.92
CA ALA A 70 -12.34 9.89 1.28
C ALA A 70 -13.63 9.42 1.96
N ILE A 71 -13.71 8.15 2.40
CA ILE A 71 -14.82 7.62 3.18
C ILE A 71 -14.90 8.36 4.53
N ALA A 72 -13.81 8.41 5.30
CA ALA A 72 -13.77 9.06 6.61
C ALA A 72 -14.19 10.54 6.55
N SER A 73 -13.91 11.24 5.44
CA SER A 73 -14.33 12.63 5.23
C SER A 73 -15.85 12.86 5.20
N ARG A 74 -16.66 11.80 5.06
CA ARG A 74 -18.12 11.87 5.14
C ARG A 74 -18.65 11.97 6.58
N GLY A 75 -17.84 11.59 7.57
CA GLY A 75 -18.06 11.94 8.97
C GLY A 75 -19.01 11.05 9.79
N THR A 76 -19.57 9.98 9.23
CA THR A 76 -20.48 9.11 10.03
C THR A 76 -19.74 7.94 10.69
N LYS A 77 -20.30 7.39 11.79
CA LYS A 77 -19.78 6.17 12.43
C LYS A 77 -19.68 4.99 11.46
N LYS A 78 -20.61 4.88 10.51
CA LYS A 78 -20.57 3.84 9.47
C LYS A 78 -19.35 4.04 8.56
N ASP A 79 -19.11 5.28 8.12
CA ASP A 79 -17.97 5.61 7.26
C ASP A 79 -16.64 5.32 7.96
N PHE A 80 -16.49 5.70 9.24
CA PHE A 80 -15.27 5.40 9.99
C PHE A 80 -15.02 3.90 10.14
N ARG A 81 -16.08 3.10 10.37
CA ARG A 81 -15.94 1.64 10.40
C ARG A 81 -15.51 1.09 9.03
N GLU A 82 -16.16 1.54 7.96
CA GLU A 82 -15.84 1.12 6.59
C GLU A 82 -14.38 1.46 6.22
N ALA A 83 -13.88 2.62 6.65
CA ALA A 83 -12.48 3.01 6.48
C ALA A 83 -11.52 2.07 7.24
N CYS A 84 -11.84 1.68 8.48
CA CYS A 84 -11.09 0.68 9.25
C CYS A 84 -11.08 -0.68 8.55
N ASP A 85 -12.24 -1.17 8.11
CA ASP A 85 -12.40 -2.48 7.48
C ASP A 85 -11.60 -2.56 6.15
N LEU A 86 -11.59 -1.48 5.37
CA LEU A 86 -10.82 -1.40 4.13
C LEU A 86 -9.31 -1.44 4.39
N ILE A 87 -8.85 -0.73 5.42
CA ILE A 87 -7.44 -0.73 5.85
C ILE A 87 -7.03 -2.12 6.31
N ASP A 88 -7.83 -2.76 7.17
CA ASP A 88 -7.54 -4.10 7.69
C ASP A 88 -7.47 -5.14 6.56
N ARG A 89 -8.37 -5.06 5.58
CA ARG A 89 -8.33 -5.88 4.37
C ARG A 89 -7.03 -5.66 3.58
N SER A 90 -6.59 -4.41 3.40
CA SER A 90 -5.38 -4.11 2.63
C SER A 90 -4.10 -4.58 3.34
N ILE A 91 -4.03 -4.41 4.66
CA ILE A 91 -2.93 -4.94 5.47
C ILE A 91 -2.87 -6.47 5.36
N ALA A 92 -4.01 -7.15 5.55
CA ALA A 92 -4.09 -8.61 5.42
C ALA A 92 -3.71 -9.10 4.02
N TYR A 93 -4.15 -8.41 2.97
CA TYR A 93 -3.76 -8.71 1.59
C TYR A 93 -2.24 -8.57 1.39
N SER A 94 -1.64 -7.50 1.90
CA SER A 94 -0.19 -7.27 1.85
C SER A 94 0.60 -8.31 2.64
N ASP A 95 0.13 -8.70 3.83
CA ASP A 95 0.72 -9.80 4.62
C ASP A 95 0.65 -11.14 3.89
N SER A 96 -0.44 -11.42 3.18
CA SER A 96 -0.57 -12.68 2.43
C SER A 96 0.52 -12.86 1.36
N ALA A 97 0.96 -11.75 0.76
CA ALA A 97 2.02 -11.71 -0.26
C ALA A 97 3.44 -11.68 0.31
N SER A 98 3.60 -11.42 1.62
CA SER A 98 4.86 -11.09 2.32
C SER A 98 5.61 -12.31 2.88
N LEU A 99 6.94 -12.32 2.79
CA LEU A 99 7.84 -13.24 3.49
C LEU A 99 8.17 -12.80 4.93
N GLU A 100 7.39 -11.88 5.50
CA GLU A 100 7.57 -11.28 6.84
C GLU A 100 8.91 -10.55 7.06
N LYS A 101 9.64 -10.31 5.97
CA LYS A 101 10.88 -9.53 5.98
C LYS A 101 10.57 -8.04 5.95
N ASN A 102 11.46 -7.25 6.54
CA ASN A 102 11.33 -5.80 6.50
C ASN A 102 11.57 -5.27 5.07
N CYS A 103 10.62 -4.51 4.56
CA CYS A 103 10.74 -3.80 3.29
C CYS A 103 9.86 -2.54 3.27
N TYR A 104 9.83 -1.82 2.15
CA TYR A 104 9.03 -0.61 1.98
C TYR A 104 7.53 -0.79 2.28
N THR A 105 6.92 -1.96 2.07
CA THR A 105 5.52 -2.18 2.44
C THR A 105 5.30 -2.10 3.95
N SER A 106 6.32 -2.35 4.79
CA SER A 106 6.24 -2.10 6.23
C SER A 106 5.92 -0.62 6.49
N LYS A 107 6.61 0.28 5.78
CA LYS A 107 6.37 1.73 5.88
C LYS A 107 4.96 2.10 5.40
N LEU A 108 4.50 1.53 4.29
CA LEU A 108 3.12 1.74 3.82
C LEU A 108 2.07 1.23 4.81
N LYS A 109 2.32 0.08 5.48
CA LYS A 109 1.46 -0.41 6.54
C LYS A 109 1.41 0.52 7.74
N VAL A 110 2.54 1.12 8.13
CA VAL A 110 2.56 2.17 9.17
C VAL A 110 1.62 3.32 8.78
N ILE A 111 1.67 3.78 7.53
CA ILE A 111 0.81 4.87 7.03
C ILE A 111 -0.68 4.46 7.09
N LEU A 112 -1.01 3.23 6.68
CA LEU A 112 -2.37 2.69 6.77
C LEU A 112 -2.85 2.58 8.22
N LEU A 113 -2.03 2.05 9.12
CA LEU A 113 -2.35 1.93 10.55
C LEU A 113 -2.62 3.29 11.18
N ILE A 114 -1.79 4.29 10.89
CA ILE A 114 -2.00 5.65 11.40
C ILE A 114 -3.24 6.32 10.78
N THR A 115 -3.60 5.98 9.55
CA THR A 115 -4.89 6.40 8.97
C THR A 115 -6.08 5.73 9.67
N LYS A 116 -5.94 4.46 10.06
CA LYS A 116 -6.95 3.72 10.85
C LYS A 116 -7.14 4.33 12.24
N VAL A 117 -6.05 4.78 12.88
CA VAL A 117 -6.10 5.49 14.17
C VAL A 117 -7.03 6.69 14.13
N LEU A 118 -7.02 7.43 13.01
CA LEU A 118 -7.92 8.56 12.77
C LEU A 118 -9.40 8.14 12.88
N ALA A 119 -9.77 7.08 12.17
CA ALA A 119 -11.13 6.55 12.18
C ALA A 119 -11.53 5.94 13.54
N LEU A 120 -10.62 5.22 14.21
CA LEU A 120 -10.86 4.68 15.56
C LEU A 120 -11.09 5.78 16.59
N SER A 121 -10.37 6.90 16.48
CA SER A 121 -10.55 8.04 17.37
C SER A 121 -11.92 8.68 17.17
N CYS A 122 -12.38 8.85 15.92
CA CYS A 122 -13.73 9.31 15.62
C CYS A 122 -14.84 8.33 16.07
N LEU A 123 -14.52 7.04 16.16
CA LEU A 123 -15.40 6.02 16.74
C LEU A 123 -15.36 5.98 18.27
N THR A 124 -14.49 6.78 18.91
CA THR A 124 -14.20 6.75 20.36
C THR A 124 -13.70 5.39 20.87
N GLU A 125 -13.11 4.58 19.99
CA GLU A 125 -12.56 3.25 20.31
C GLU A 125 -11.12 3.36 20.81
N TYR A 126 -10.92 4.06 21.92
CA TYR A 126 -9.59 4.48 22.37
C TYR A 126 -8.63 3.34 22.70
N GLU A 127 -9.10 2.20 23.19
CA GLU A 127 -8.22 1.05 23.44
C GLU A 127 -7.70 0.43 22.13
N SER A 128 -8.58 0.25 21.14
CA SER A 128 -8.19 -0.17 19.79
C SER A 128 -7.26 0.85 19.13
N MET A 129 -7.54 2.14 19.32
CA MET A 129 -6.73 3.24 18.82
C MET A 129 -5.30 3.18 19.38
N LYS A 130 -5.14 3.05 20.70
CA LYS A 130 -3.83 2.93 21.37
C LYS A 130 -3.07 1.70 20.88
N SER A 131 -3.73 0.54 20.85
CA SER A 131 -3.13 -0.70 20.36
C SER A 131 -2.66 -0.56 18.89
N THR A 132 -3.42 0.14 18.05
CA THR A 132 -3.06 0.40 16.66
C THR A 132 -1.85 1.35 16.56
N ILE A 133 -1.76 2.36 17.42
CA ILE A 133 -0.59 3.25 17.51
C ILE A 133 0.65 2.45 17.95
N ASP A 134 0.53 1.58 18.95
CA ASP A 134 1.64 0.76 19.44
C ASP A 134 2.15 -0.21 18.35
N GLU A 135 1.23 -0.83 17.60
CA GLU A 135 1.55 -1.67 16.45
C GLU A 135 2.29 -0.88 15.37
N ALA A 136 1.74 0.28 14.96
CA ALA A 136 2.36 1.15 13.97
C ALA A 136 3.76 1.57 14.40
N TYR A 137 3.94 1.91 15.68
CA TYR A 137 5.23 2.33 16.20
C TYR A 137 6.25 1.19 16.26
N ALA A 138 5.84 0.00 16.70
CA ALA A 138 6.71 -1.18 16.70
C ALA A 138 7.17 -1.53 15.28
N LEU A 139 6.26 -1.48 14.31
CA LEU A 139 6.57 -1.71 12.90
C LEU A 139 7.48 -0.62 12.33
N ALA A 140 7.23 0.65 12.68
CA ALA A 140 8.05 1.78 12.24
C ALA A 140 9.49 1.69 12.76
N LYS A 141 9.69 1.34 14.05
CA LYS A 141 11.03 1.12 14.60
C LYS A 141 11.75 -0.03 13.92
N LYS A 142 11.07 -1.18 13.74
CA LYS A 142 11.62 -2.33 13.02
C LYS A 142 12.03 -1.95 11.59
N TYR A 143 11.26 -1.06 10.96
CA TYR A 143 11.62 -0.53 9.65
C TYR A 143 12.86 0.35 9.68
N ASP A 144 12.88 1.33 10.58
CA ASP A 144 13.93 2.34 10.71
C ASP A 144 15.27 1.76 11.21
N ASP A 145 15.28 0.63 11.93
CA ASP A 145 16.49 -0.07 12.37
C ASP A 145 17.29 -0.66 11.18
N ASN A 146 16.60 -1.04 10.10
CA ASN A 146 17.23 -1.58 8.89
C ASN A 146 16.37 -1.23 7.65
N PRO A 147 16.38 0.04 7.22
CA PRO A 147 15.49 0.53 6.18
C PRO A 147 15.83 -0.15 4.86
N ASN A 148 14.83 -0.78 4.27
CA ASN A 148 14.99 -1.50 3.02
C ASN A 148 13.89 -1.13 2.04
N ASN A 149 14.22 -0.28 1.07
CA ASN A 149 13.29 0.12 0.00
C ASN A 149 13.12 -0.97 -1.07
N SER A 150 13.88 -2.08 -1.00
CA SER A 150 13.79 -3.17 -1.95
C SER A 150 12.63 -4.10 -1.62
N PHE A 151 11.87 -4.46 -2.65
CA PHE A 151 10.84 -5.48 -2.59
C PHE A 151 11.38 -6.88 -2.92
N ARG A 152 12.62 -6.97 -3.43
CA ARG A 152 13.32 -8.22 -3.67
C ARG A 152 13.51 -8.92 -2.32
N ASN A 153 13.03 -10.16 -2.22
CA ASN A 153 12.95 -10.98 -1.00
C ASN A 153 11.78 -10.66 -0.05
N PHE A 154 10.89 -9.73 -0.39
CA PHE A 154 9.65 -9.52 0.36
C PHE A 154 8.48 -10.33 -0.19
N ILE A 155 8.29 -10.34 -1.51
CA ILE A 155 7.16 -11.03 -2.12
C ILE A 155 7.49 -12.53 -2.25
N LYS A 156 6.58 -13.40 -1.79
CA LYS A 156 6.75 -14.87 -1.84
C LYS A 156 6.98 -15.41 -3.26
N PHE A 157 6.34 -14.77 -4.25
CA PHE A 157 6.29 -15.21 -5.64
C PHE A 157 7.15 -14.32 -6.54
N TRP A 158 8.45 -14.23 -6.26
CA TRP A 158 9.34 -13.29 -6.95
C TRP A 158 10.14 -13.97 -8.08
N HIS A 159 9.69 -13.79 -9.32
CA HIS A 159 10.37 -14.26 -10.54
C HIS A 159 10.94 -13.11 -11.40
N ALA A 160 11.01 -11.89 -10.85
CA ALA A 160 11.52 -10.75 -11.59
C ALA A 160 13.04 -10.78 -11.71
N LYS A 161 13.55 -10.36 -12.88
CA LYS A 161 14.99 -10.21 -13.15
C LYS A 161 15.62 -9.14 -12.26
N GLU A 162 16.94 -9.21 -12.09
CA GLU A 162 17.68 -8.29 -11.18
C GLU A 162 17.61 -6.81 -11.57
N ASN A 163 17.32 -6.52 -12.84
CA ASN A 163 17.13 -5.17 -13.35
C ASN A 163 15.75 -4.59 -13.01
N PHE A 164 14.78 -5.42 -12.58
CA PHE A 164 13.50 -4.92 -12.08
C PHE A 164 13.66 -4.45 -10.63
N LYS A 165 13.90 -3.15 -10.49
CA LYS A 165 14.08 -2.46 -9.22
C LYS A 165 12.99 -1.39 -9.06
N PRO A 166 11.74 -1.78 -8.82
CA PRO A 166 10.69 -0.80 -8.66
C PRO A 166 11.00 0.06 -7.43
N LEU A 167 10.97 1.37 -7.63
CA LEU A 167 11.10 2.35 -6.56
C LEU A 167 9.70 2.76 -6.12
N ALA A 168 9.50 2.82 -4.82
CA ALA A 168 8.34 3.42 -4.20
C ALA A 168 8.82 4.55 -3.28
N SER A 169 8.05 5.63 -3.23
CA SER A 169 8.29 6.78 -2.37
C SER A 169 6.95 7.32 -1.87
N ASP A 170 7.00 8.02 -0.75
CA ASP A 170 5.88 8.76 -0.15
C ASP A 170 6.36 10.14 0.28
N ASP A 171 5.40 11.05 0.45
CA ASP A 171 5.66 12.43 0.86
C ASP A 171 5.66 12.61 2.40
N LEU A 172 5.55 11.52 3.17
CA LEU A 172 5.45 11.53 4.62
C LEU A 172 6.83 11.44 5.30
N GLY A 173 7.93 11.53 4.55
CA GLY A 173 9.28 11.72 5.09
C GLY A 173 10.20 10.52 4.90
N GLN A 174 11.44 10.63 5.39
CA GLN A 174 12.49 9.64 5.10
C GLN A 174 12.40 8.35 5.93
N SER A 175 11.87 8.42 7.15
CA SER A 175 11.76 7.27 8.07
C SER A 175 10.29 6.98 8.39
N ALA A 176 9.97 5.75 8.77
CA ALA A 176 8.63 5.34 9.14
C ALA A 176 8.14 6.00 10.43
N VAL A 177 9.01 6.17 11.44
CA VAL A 177 8.65 6.89 12.68
C VAL A 177 8.32 8.35 12.35
N ARG A 178 9.15 8.99 11.51
CA ARG A 178 8.91 10.36 11.07
C ARG A 178 7.61 10.50 10.27
N SER A 179 7.16 9.46 9.56
CA SER A 179 5.84 9.46 8.91
C SER A 179 4.69 9.55 9.90
N ILE A 180 4.80 8.89 11.07
CA ILE A 180 3.81 9.02 12.15
C ILE A 180 3.80 10.46 12.68
N ASP A 181 4.98 11.04 12.90
CA ASP A 181 5.14 12.41 13.38
C ASP A 181 4.54 13.43 12.43
N ASN A 182 4.88 13.30 11.16
CA ASN A 182 4.38 14.17 10.12
C ASN A 182 2.86 14.07 10.04
N PHE A 183 2.28 12.87 10.10
CA PHE A 183 0.84 12.69 10.09
C PHE A 183 0.12 13.49 11.19
N PHE A 184 0.60 13.44 12.44
CA PHE A 184 0.00 14.19 13.56
C PHE A 184 0.38 15.70 13.58
N ALA A 185 1.40 16.09 12.82
CA ALA A 185 1.84 17.48 12.68
C ALA A 185 1.15 18.21 11.51
N THR A 186 0.92 17.54 10.38
CA THR A 186 0.11 18.07 9.29
C THR A 186 -1.35 18.06 9.71
N LYS A 187 -2.00 19.23 9.66
CA LYS A 187 -3.45 19.28 9.71
C LYS A 187 -4.00 18.40 8.58
N PRO A 188 -4.91 17.46 8.85
CA PRO A 188 -5.51 16.64 7.81
C PRO A 188 -6.08 17.56 6.71
N TYR A 189 -5.68 17.34 5.46
CA TYR A 189 -6.17 17.94 4.22
C TYR A 189 -7.55 18.62 4.30
N THR A 190 -7.69 19.88 4.75
CA THR A 190 -8.99 20.60 4.78
C THR A 190 -10.20 19.74 5.18
N VAL A 191 -9.99 18.75 6.06
CA VAL A 191 -11.08 17.84 6.46
C VAL A 191 -11.72 18.44 7.70
N GLN A 192 -13.04 18.29 7.78
CA GLN A 192 -13.95 18.92 8.73
C GLN A 192 -13.36 19.05 10.13
N LYS A 193 -13.64 20.18 10.81
CA LYS A 193 -13.23 20.48 12.19
C LYS A 193 -13.46 19.32 13.18
N GLU A 194 -14.49 18.52 12.93
CA GLU A 194 -14.82 17.31 13.69
C GLU A 194 -13.70 16.25 13.64
N LEU A 195 -12.99 16.09 12.51
CA LEU A 195 -11.81 15.23 12.44
C LEU A 195 -10.62 15.81 13.21
N GLU A 196 -10.41 17.13 13.16
CA GLU A 196 -9.33 17.78 13.92
C GLU A 196 -9.52 17.62 15.44
N GLU A 197 -10.75 17.78 15.94
CA GLU A 197 -11.08 17.60 17.36
C GLU A 197 -10.94 16.13 17.79
N ASN A 198 -11.35 15.19 16.93
CA ASN A 198 -11.28 13.77 17.23
C ASN A 198 -9.86 13.19 17.18
N VAL A 199 -8.88 13.82 16.51
CA VAL A 199 -7.48 13.34 16.51
C VAL A 199 -6.75 13.66 17.82
N PHE A 200 -7.32 14.52 18.67
CA PHE A 200 -6.63 15.00 19.88
C PHE A 200 -6.16 13.86 20.81
N GLU A 201 -7.01 12.89 21.12
CA GLU A 201 -6.63 11.77 21.99
C GLU A 201 -5.58 10.85 21.35
N ALA A 202 -5.67 10.62 20.03
CA ALA A 202 -4.65 9.88 19.28
C ALA A 202 -3.29 10.57 19.35
N LYS A 203 -3.26 11.88 19.09
CA LYS A 203 -2.05 12.71 19.14
C LYS A 203 -1.45 12.74 20.54
N LYS A 204 -2.27 12.96 21.57
CA LYS A 204 -1.84 12.95 22.97
C LYS A 204 -1.24 11.61 23.38
N TYR A 205 -1.84 10.50 22.95
CA TYR A 205 -1.28 9.18 23.20
C TYR A 205 0.06 8.99 22.47
N TRP A 206 0.11 9.34 21.18
CA TRP A 206 1.35 9.29 20.40
C TRP A 206 2.48 10.07 21.09
N GLU A 207 2.24 11.31 21.50
CA GLU A 207 3.20 12.15 22.23
C GLU A 207 3.63 11.54 23.58
N SER A 208 2.75 10.80 24.25
CA SER A 208 3.06 10.16 25.53
C SER A 208 4.01 8.96 25.43
N ILE A 209 3.91 8.20 24.34
CA ILE A 209 4.75 7.02 24.08
C ILE A 209 5.98 7.35 23.24
N ARG A 210 5.90 8.43 22.44
CA ARG A 210 7.00 9.02 21.70
C ARG A 210 7.90 9.80 22.67
N LYS A 211 8.55 9.09 23.57
CA LYS A 211 9.57 9.65 24.47
C LYS A 211 10.93 9.65 23.77
N LEU A 212 11.42 10.87 23.52
CA LEU A 212 12.81 11.29 23.28
C LEU A 212 13.83 10.14 23.16
N LEU A 213 14.18 9.81 21.91
CA LEU A 213 15.58 9.51 21.59
C LEU A 213 16.28 10.85 21.31
#